data_AF-A0A183NF26-F1
#
_entry.id   AF-A0A183NF26-F1
#
_cell.length_a   1.000
_cell.length_b   1.000
_cell.length_c   1.000
_cell.angle_alpha   90.00
_cell.angle_beta   90.00
_cell.angle_gamma   90.00
#
_symmetry.space_group_name_H-M   'P 1'
#
loop_
_entity.id
_entity.type
_entity.pdbx_description
1 polymer ?
#
loop_
_entity_poly.entity_id
_entity_poly.type
_entity_poly.pdbx_seq_one_letter_code
_entity_poly.pdbx_strand_id
1 'polypeptide(L)'
;MSNSDFGIIALEIYFPKFYVSQHDLEVEDKCVGKYTQGLGQTSLGFCSIQEDINSMCLTVVSNLIRRTNLDLKTIGFLEVGTETIIDKSKSTKTVLMQLFETAGNFDVEGTDTKNACFGGTSALFGALNWLESSYCNGRMALVVAADIAVYGDKSARPTGGAGAVAILLGPNAPLVIDFGLRAVYMKHCYDFYKPNLSSEYPIVDGQFSMQCYREALEMCYKLYRHKSASKGLNSIITTPWRDTLPKVNNAVDYMCLHAPFTRLVQKAIGWLAMIDMRTEGIIADTSNNSDVFLSSSKAGQLCHNNHQMTSKSEYFDQIDPSIFNALKDYRLPDDKHIPDRQLDTICLKATESLYRRKVDPGLMFAKNIGNMYTASLYACLVSLLLK
;
A
#
# COMPACT_ATOMS: atom_id res chain seq x y z
N MET A 1 -28.92 -5.62 -9.97
CA MET A 1 -28.02 -6.59 -10.62
C MET A 1 -27.54 -7.52 -9.52
N SER A 2 -27.52 -8.84 -9.73
CA SER A 2 -26.80 -9.73 -8.80
C SER A 2 -25.40 -9.18 -8.63
N ASN A 3 -24.94 -8.93 -7.40
CA ASN A 3 -23.60 -8.43 -7.15
C ASN A 3 -22.62 -9.38 -7.84
N SER A 4 -22.04 -8.93 -8.95
CA SER A 4 -20.96 -9.65 -9.58
C SER A 4 -19.77 -9.40 -8.68
N ASP A 5 -19.22 -10.45 -8.08
CA ASP A 5 -18.06 -10.36 -7.19
C ASP A 5 -16.84 -9.92 -7.99
N PHE A 6 -16.77 -8.62 -8.30
CA PHE A 6 -15.69 -8.03 -9.06
C PHE A 6 -14.42 -7.97 -8.21
N GLY A 7 -13.29 -8.26 -8.84
CA GLY A 7 -12.00 -8.19 -8.19
C GLY A 7 -10.88 -8.67 -9.09
N ILE A 8 -9.76 -9.07 -8.47
CA ILE A 8 -8.55 -9.46 -9.17
C ILE A 8 -8.66 -10.92 -9.62
N ILE A 9 -8.65 -11.12 -10.93
CA ILE A 9 -8.64 -12.43 -11.61
C ILE A 9 -7.23 -12.97 -11.73
N ALA A 10 -6.29 -12.13 -12.15
CA ALA A 10 -4.90 -12.52 -12.36
C ALA A 10 -3.95 -11.35 -12.11
N LEU A 11 -2.75 -11.69 -11.64
CA LEU A 11 -1.63 -10.77 -11.45
C LEU A 11 -0.43 -11.29 -12.23
N GLU A 12 0.33 -10.40 -12.85
CA GLU A 12 1.65 -10.67 -13.44
C GLU A 12 2.63 -9.64 -12.91
N ILE A 13 3.86 -10.06 -12.60
CA ILE A 13 4.92 -9.16 -12.15
C ILE A 13 6.12 -9.23 -13.09
N TYR A 14 6.73 -8.07 -13.33
CA TYR A 14 8.03 -7.93 -13.98
C TYR A 14 8.96 -7.11 -13.09
N PHE A 15 10.23 -7.48 -13.06
CA PHE A 15 11.32 -6.70 -12.47
C PHE A 15 12.59 -6.92 -13.30
N PRO A 16 13.52 -5.94 -13.34
CA PRO A 16 14.75 -6.05 -14.13
C PRO A 16 15.63 -7.22 -13.70
N LYS A 17 16.47 -7.69 -14.62
CA LYS A 17 17.41 -8.79 -14.37
C LYS A 17 18.65 -8.36 -13.58
N PHE A 18 18.98 -7.07 -13.59
CA PHE A 18 20.14 -6.53 -12.89
C PHE A 18 19.75 -6.12 -11.47
N TYR A 19 20.61 -6.46 -10.53
CA TYR A 19 20.51 -6.01 -9.15
C TYR A 19 21.90 -5.72 -8.58
N VAL A 20 21.92 -4.91 -7.53
CA VAL A 20 23.10 -4.74 -6.67
C VAL A 20 22.77 -5.24 -5.26
N SER A 21 23.72 -5.95 -4.66
CA SER A 21 23.63 -6.36 -3.25
C SER A 21 23.65 -5.13 -2.36
N GLN A 22 22.72 -5.06 -1.40
CA GLN A 22 22.70 -3.96 -0.43
C GLN A 22 23.94 -3.99 0.46
N HIS A 23 24.48 -5.18 0.76
CA HIS A 23 25.72 -5.30 1.53
C HIS A 23 26.91 -4.72 0.77
N ASP A 24 27.03 -5.00 -0.53
CA ASP A 24 28.13 -4.46 -1.34
C ASP A 24 28.03 -2.93 -1.45
N LEU A 25 26.79 -2.42 -1.57
CA LEU A 25 26.52 -0.98 -1.53
C LEU A 25 26.88 -0.36 -0.17
N GLU A 26 26.64 -1.06 0.95
CA GLU A 26 27.08 -0.60 2.28
C GLU A 26 28.60 -0.55 2.42
N VAL A 27 29.32 -1.52 1.83
CA VAL A 27 30.79 -1.55 1.85
C VAL A 27 31.34 -0.36 1.09
N GLU A 28 30.83 -0.11 -0.13
CA GLU A 28 31.20 1.05 -0.95
C GLU A 28 30.86 2.37 -0.23
N ASP A 29 29.69 2.44 0.39
CA ASP A 29 29.23 3.64 1.09
C ASP A 29 29.82 3.82 2.49
N LYS A 30 30.57 2.82 2.99
CA LYS A 30 31.17 2.78 4.32
C LYS A 30 30.14 2.88 5.46
N CYS A 31 29.03 2.13 5.34
CA CYS A 31 27.92 2.16 6.29
C CYS A 31 27.29 0.77 6.56
N VAL A 32 28.13 -0.25 6.78
CA VAL A 32 27.71 -1.64 7.03
C VAL A 32 26.59 -1.72 8.10
N GLY A 33 25.53 -2.46 7.76
CA GLY A 33 24.31 -2.62 8.56
C GLY A 33 23.23 -1.55 8.32
N LYS A 34 23.55 -0.41 7.71
CA LYS A 34 22.57 0.68 7.51
C LYS A 34 21.45 0.30 6.54
N TYR A 35 21.73 -0.45 5.49
CA TYR A 35 20.77 -0.81 4.44
C TYR A 35 20.14 -2.19 4.72
N THR A 36 20.98 -3.18 5.00
CA THR A 36 20.58 -4.56 5.29
C THR A 36 19.78 -4.68 6.59
N GLN A 37 20.19 -4.01 7.65
CA GLN A 37 19.48 -4.03 8.94
C GLN A 37 18.62 -2.79 9.13
N GLY A 38 19.15 -1.60 8.84
CA GLY A 38 18.44 -0.34 9.04
C GLY A 38 17.20 -0.20 8.16
N LEU A 39 17.35 -0.41 6.85
CA LEU A 39 16.23 -0.37 5.90
C LEU A 39 15.53 -1.73 5.76
N GLY A 40 16.24 -2.83 6.09
CA GLY A 40 15.73 -4.20 5.94
C GLY A 40 15.76 -4.67 4.48
N GLN A 41 16.73 -4.20 3.70
CA GLN A 41 16.84 -4.49 2.27
C GLN A 41 17.98 -5.46 1.97
N THR A 42 17.75 -6.42 1.07
CA THR A 42 18.76 -7.42 0.66
C THR A 42 19.44 -7.03 -0.63
N SER A 43 18.63 -6.67 -1.64
CA SER A 43 19.09 -6.36 -2.98
C SER A 43 18.27 -5.20 -3.56
N LEU A 44 18.85 -4.52 -4.54
CA LEU A 44 18.25 -3.38 -5.23
C LEU A 44 18.23 -3.67 -6.73
N GLY A 45 17.04 -3.93 -7.29
CA GLY A 45 16.85 -4.12 -8.72
C GLY A 45 16.88 -2.79 -9.46
N PHE A 46 17.51 -2.74 -10.64
CA PHE A 46 17.61 -1.51 -11.42
C PHE A 46 17.58 -1.78 -12.92
N CYS A 47 17.08 -0.80 -13.67
CA CYS A 47 17.06 -0.84 -15.13
C CYS A 47 18.42 -0.41 -15.70
N SER A 48 18.86 -1.10 -16.75
CA SER A 48 19.86 -0.52 -17.66
C SER A 48 19.17 0.43 -18.63
N ILE A 49 19.94 1.14 -19.47
CA ILE A 49 19.38 2.03 -20.52
C ILE A 49 18.49 1.33 -21.56
N GLN A 50 18.47 -0.02 -21.58
CA GLN A 50 17.64 -0.81 -22.48
C GLN A 50 16.21 -1.03 -21.96
N GLU A 51 15.93 -0.64 -20.71
CA GLU A 51 14.63 -0.81 -20.07
C GLU A 51 14.11 0.55 -19.58
N ASP A 52 12.95 0.94 -20.09
CA ASP A 52 12.17 2.10 -19.66
C ASP A 52 10.76 1.71 -19.19
N ILE A 53 9.99 2.70 -18.74
CA ILE A 53 8.61 2.52 -18.29
C ILE A 53 7.72 1.81 -19.33
N ASN A 54 7.87 2.13 -20.62
CA ASN A 54 7.08 1.54 -21.69
C ASN A 54 7.42 0.06 -21.89
N SER A 55 8.71 -0.26 -21.97
CA SER A 55 9.22 -1.62 -22.18
C SER A 55 8.83 -2.55 -21.03
N MET A 56 8.87 -2.06 -19.78
CA MET A 56 8.44 -2.81 -18.60
C MET A 56 6.93 -3.08 -18.63
N CYS A 57 6.12 -2.06 -18.95
CA CYS A 57 4.68 -2.20 -19.12
C CYS A 57 4.32 -3.18 -20.24
N LEU A 58 4.95 -3.06 -21.41
CA LEU A 58 4.75 -3.99 -22.54
C LEU A 58 5.13 -5.42 -22.15
N THR A 59 6.21 -5.59 -21.41
CA THR A 59 6.69 -6.91 -20.97
C THR A 59 5.74 -7.58 -20.00
N VAL A 60 5.31 -6.87 -18.94
CA VAL A 60 4.39 -7.44 -17.95
C VAL A 60 3.03 -7.78 -18.54
N VAL A 61 2.50 -6.93 -19.43
CA VAL A 61 1.23 -7.21 -20.13
C VAL A 61 1.39 -8.38 -21.08
N SER A 62 2.46 -8.44 -21.88
CA SER A 62 2.73 -9.57 -22.78
C SER A 62 2.88 -10.90 -22.04
N ASN A 63 3.50 -10.88 -20.87
CA ASN A 63 3.64 -12.07 -20.03
C ASN A 63 2.30 -12.53 -19.46
N LEU A 64 1.47 -11.59 -18.98
CA LEU A 64 0.12 -11.88 -18.52
C LEU A 64 -0.69 -12.55 -19.63
N ILE A 65 -0.72 -11.95 -20.83
CA ILE A 65 -1.46 -12.47 -21.99
C ILE A 65 -1.02 -13.90 -22.30
N ARG A 66 0.29 -14.14 -22.39
CA ARG A 66 0.83 -15.47 -22.73
C ARG A 66 0.51 -16.51 -21.65
N ARG A 67 0.63 -16.15 -20.37
CA ARG A 67 0.41 -17.09 -19.25
C ARG A 67 -1.05 -17.46 -19.09
N THR A 68 -1.97 -16.51 -19.27
CA THR A 68 -3.41 -16.74 -19.07
C THR A 68 -4.16 -17.05 -20.36
N ASN A 69 -3.49 -17.03 -21.51
CA ASN A 69 -4.10 -17.11 -22.84
C ASN A 69 -5.23 -16.07 -23.01
N LEU A 70 -4.97 -14.83 -22.56
CA LEU A 70 -5.95 -13.75 -22.56
C LEU A 70 -6.25 -13.28 -23.99
N ASP A 71 -7.52 -13.38 -24.40
CA ASP A 71 -8.00 -12.72 -25.61
C ASP A 71 -8.14 -11.22 -25.35
N LEU A 72 -7.28 -10.42 -25.96
CA LEU A 72 -7.29 -8.96 -25.81
C LEU A 72 -8.58 -8.30 -26.29
N LYS A 73 -9.41 -8.96 -27.12
CA LYS A 73 -10.75 -8.45 -27.48
C LYS A 73 -11.71 -8.43 -26.29
N THR A 74 -11.43 -9.21 -25.25
CA THR A 74 -12.24 -9.27 -24.01
C THR A 74 -11.90 -8.18 -23.01
N ILE A 75 -10.95 -7.28 -23.32
CA ILE A 75 -10.59 -6.13 -22.48
C ILE A 75 -11.27 -4.88 -23.02
N GLY A 76 -11.96 -4.16 -22.15
CA GLY A 76 -12.66 -2.90 -22.47
C GLY A 76 -12.10 -1.66 -21.79
N PHE A 77 -11.23 -1.86 -20.80
CA PHE A 77 -10.62 -0.77 -20.03
C PHE A 77 -9.14 -1.11 -19.76
N LEU A 78 -8.25 -0.16 -20.02
CA LEU A 78 -6.82 -0.24 -19.72
C LEU A 78 -6.34 1.09 -19.13
N GLU A 79 -5.85 1.06 -17.89
CA GLU A 79 -5.29 2.25 -17.24
C GLU A 79 -3.92 1.96 -16.62
N VAL A 80 -2.99 2.91 -16.76
CA VAL A 80 -1.63 2.79 -16.24
C VAL A 80 -1.42 3.76 -15.08
N GLY A 81 -1.02 3.24 -13.93
CA GLY A 81 -0.54 4.03 -12.81
C GLY A 81 0.98 4.11 -12.85
N THR A 82 1.54 5.31 -13.00
CA THR A 82 3.00 5.50 -12.99
C THR A 82 3.36 6.91 -12.53
N GLU A 83 4.52 7.07 -11.88
CA GLU A 83 5.13 8.37 -11.65
C GLU A 83 6.40 8.61 -12.47
N THR A 84 6.84 7.61 -13.24
CA THR A 84 7.98 7.63 -14.16
C THR A 84 7.56 8.23 -15.50
N ILE A 85 7.82 9.53 -15.70
CA ILE A 85 7.42 10.27 -16.89
C ILE A 85 8.57 10.36 -17.88
N ILE A 86 8.33 9.86 -19.09
CA ILE A 86 9.23 10.05 -20.25
C ILE A 86 8.62 10.93 -21.34
N ASP A 87 7.30 11.15 -21.30
CA ASP A 87 6.59 12.11 -22.16
C ASP A 87 5.53 12.86 -21.33
N LYS A 88 5.41 14.17 -21.51
CA LYS A 88 4.52 15.05 -20.72
C LYS A 88 3.08 15.06 -21.21
N SER A 89 2.79 14.47 -22.36
CA SER A 89 1.46 14.44 -22.98
C SER A 89 1.05 13.04 -23.43
N LYS A 90 1.95 12.30 -24.08
CA LYS A 90 1.67 10.95 -24.55
C LYS A 90 1.73 9.95 -23.39
N SER A 91 0.63 9.25 -23.16
CA SER A 91 0.50 8.27 -22.09
C SER A 91 1.17 6.94 -22.44
N THR A 92 1.69 6.25 -21.43
CA THR A 92 2.17 4.87 -21.47
C THR A 92 1.07 3.94 -21.99
N LYS A 93 -0.18 4.18 -21.59
CA LYS A 93 -1.36 3.46 -22.10
C LYS A 93 -1.43 3.45 -23.62
N THR A 94 -1.17 4.59 -24.28
CA THR A 94 -1.18 4.62 -25.76
C THR A 94 -0.04 3.84 -26.39
N VAL A 95 1.07 3.61 -25.68
CA VAL A 95 2.16 2.74 -26.15
C VAL A 95 1.75 1.27 -26.03
N LEU A 96 1.04 0.90 -24.95
CA LEU A 96 0.49 -0.45 -24.77
C LEU A 96 -0.53 -0.85 -25.83
N MET A 97 -1.23 0.12 -26.43
CA MET A 97 -2.20 -0.15 -27.50
C MET A 97 -1.61 -0.93 -28.68
N GLN A 98 -0.30 -0.88 -28.94
CA GLN A 98 0.36 -1.71 -29.97
C GLN A 98 0.05 -3.22 -29.83
N LEU A 99 -0.11 -3.72 -28.59
CA LEU A 99 -0.51 -5.11 -28.34
C LEU A 99 -1.97 -5.37 -28.76
N PHE A 100 -2.85 -4.40 -28.52
CA PHE A 100 -4.28 -4.48 -28.81
C PHE A 100 -4.60 -4.25 -30.29
N GLU A 101 -3.83 -3.38 -30.96
CA GLU A 101 -3.89 -3.15 -32.41
C GLU A 101 -3.63 -4.45 -33.17
N THR A 102 -2.64 -5.23 -32.72
CA THR A 102 -2.33 -6.57 -33.28
C THR A 102 -3.51 -7.54 -33.13
N ALA A 103 -4.29 -7.41 -32.06
CA ALA A 103 -5.51 -8.20 -31.84
C ALA A 103 -6.77 -7.62 -32.52
N GLY A 104 -6.67 -6.44 -33.15
CA GLY A 104 -7.78 -5.72 -33.75
C GLY A 104 -8.77 -5.11 -32.75
N ASN A 105 -8.34 -4.80 -31.52
CA ASN A 105 -9.16 -4.16 -30.50
C ASN A 105 -8.72 -2.70 -30.28
N PHE A 106 -9.53 -1.75 -30.75
CA PHE A 106 -9.26 -0.31 -30.63
C PHE A 106 -10.17 0.39 -29.62
N ASP A 107 -11.27 -0.27 -29.24
CA ASP A 107 -12.27 0.27 -28.32
C ASP A 107 -11.91 -0.13 -26.88
N VAL A 108 -10.93 0.56 -26.31
CA VAL A 108 -10.42 0.31 -24.95
C VAL A 108 -10.27 1.64 -24.21
N GLU A 109 -11.09 1.85 -23.19
CA GLU A 109 -11.08 3.05 -22.32
C GLU A 109 -9.82 3.12 -21.44
N GLY A 110 -9.66 4.24 -20.71
CA GLY A 110 -8.57 4.46 -19.76
C GLY A 110 -7.35 5.17 -20.35
N THR A 111 -6.52 5.76 -19.47
CA THR A 111 -5.32 6.56 -19.80
C THR A 111 -4.17 6.29 -18.82
N ASP A 112 -3.30 7.27 -18.56
CA ASP A 112 -2.35 7.22 -17.45
C ASP A 112 -2.91 8.03 -16.28
N THR A 113 -2.71 7.56 -15.05
CA THR A 113 -3.03 8.29 -13.82
C THR A 113 -1.80 8.40 -12.93
N LYS A 114 -1.63 9.56 -12.30
CA LYS A 114 -0.43 9.88 -11.54
C LYS A 114 -0.75 10.65 -10.27
N ASN A 115 -0.27 10.09 -9.15
CA ASN A 115 0.02 10.83 -7.93
C ASN A 115 1.05 10.05 -7.12
N ALA A 116 2.34 10.26 -7.44
CA ALA A 116 3.46 9.48 -6.87
C ALA A 116 3.15 7.96 -6.87
N CYS A 117 3.53 7.26 -5.80
CA CYS A 117 3.32 5.82 -5.64
C CYS A 117 1.84 5.40 -5.53
N PHE A 118 0.88 6.34 -5.50
CA PHE A 118 -0.55 6.03 -5.43
C PHE A 118 -1.20 5.79 -6.80
N GLY A 119 -0.51 6.12 -7.91
CA GLY A 119 -1.05 5.99 -9.27
C GLY A 119 -1.65 4.61 -9.59
N GLY A 120 -0.96 3.52 -9.23
CA GLY A 120 -1.47 2.15 -9.44
C GLY A 120 -2.80 1.89 -8.72
N THR A 121 -2.93 2.36 -7.47
CA THR A 121 -4.16 2.28 -6.69
C THR A 121 -5.26 3.16 -7.24
N SER A 122 -4.92 4.35 -7.76
CA SER A 122 -5.89 5.18 -8.47
C SER A 122 -6.42 4.48 -9.72
N ALA A 123 -5.56 3.81 -10.49
CA ALA A 123 -5.94 3.05 -11.69
C ALA A 123 -6.82 1.84 -11.35
N LEU A 124 -6.47 1.10 -10.29
CA LEU A 124 -7.31 0.03 -9.75
C LEU A 124 -8.72 0.52 -9.42
N PHE A 125 -8.82 1.67 -8.74
CA PHE A 125 -10.11 2.26 -8.42
C PHE A 125 -10.87 2.77 -9.64
N GLY A 126 -10.19 3.35 -10.64
CA GLY A 126 -10.79 3.72 -11.92
C GLY A 126 -11.41 2.52 -12.62
N ALA A 127 -10.67 1.42 -12.71
CA ALA A 127 -11.13 0.17 -13.30
C ALA A 127 -12.32 -0.45 -12.55
N LEU A 128 -12.29 -0.48 -11.21
CA LEU A 128 -13.43 -0.97 -10.41
C LEU A 128 -14.68 -0.11 -10.61
N ASN A 129 -14.52 1.22 -10.60
CA ASN A 129 -15.63 2.12 -10.88
C ASN A 129 -16.20 1.90 -12.30
N TRP A 130 -15.34 1.70 -13.30
CA TRP A 130 -15.77 1.40 -14.67
C TRP A 130 -16.57 0.08 -14.72
N LEU A 131 -16.06 -0.99 -14.10
CA LEU A 131 -16.71 -2.31 -14.02
C LEU A 131 -18.12 -2.24 -13.40
N GLU A 132 -18.32 -1.38 -12.40
CA GLU A 132 -19.60 -1.18 -11.72
C GLU A 132 -20.53 -0.18 -12.43
N SER A 133 -20.02 0.59 -13.38
CA SER A 133 -20.76 1.66 -14.04
C SER A 133 -21.71 1.15 -15.12
N SER A 134 -22.65 2.02 -15.54
CA SER A 134 -23.49 1.80 -16.72
C SER A 134 -22.69 1.78 -18.04
N TYR A 135 -21.42 2.15 -18.04
CA TYR A 135 -20.54 2.13 -19.21
C TYR A 135 -19.78 0.81 -19.35
N CYS A 136 -19.79 -0.06 -18.33
CA CYS A 136 -19.25 -1.41 -18.44
C CYS A 136 -19.95 -2.17 -19.57
N ASN A 137 -19.17 -2.64 -20.54
CA ASN A 137 -19.67 -3.33 -21.74
C ASN A 137 -19.51 -4.86 -21.63
N GLY A 138 -19.44 -5.40 -20.41
CA GLY A 138 -19.28 -6.82 -20.13
C GLY A 138 -17.86 -7.37 -20.32
N ARG A 139 -16.91 -6.52 -20.72
CA ARG A 139 -15.48 -6.86 -20.84
C ARG A 139 -14.74 -6.69 -19.51
N MET A 140 -13.55 -7.26 -19.43
CA MET A 140 -12.65 -7.13 -18.28
C MET A 140 -11.87 -5.81 -18.33
N ALA A 141 -11.33 -5.41 -17.17
CA ALA A 141 -10.44 -4.27 -17.04
C ALA A 141 -9.01 -4.73 -16.77
N LEU A 142 -8.03 -4.04 -17.34
CA LEU A 142 -6.62 -4.26 -17.13
C LEU A 142 -5.99 -3.02 -16.51
N VAL A 143 -5.27 -3.20 -15.41
CA VAL A 143 -4.51 -2.13 -14.76
C VAL A 143 -3.04 -2.47 -14.80
N VAL A 144 -2.18 -1.49 -15.07
CA VAL A 144 -0.72 -1.65 -15.00
C VAL A 144 -0.16 -0.64 -14.04
N ALA A 145 0.52 -1.09 -12.99
CA ALA A 145 1.29 -0.24 -12.09
C ALA A 145 2.77 -0.47 -12.36
N ALA A 146 3.55 0.56 -12.66
CA ALA A 146 4.95 0.38 -13.06
C ALA A 146 5.78 1.63 -12.83
N ASP A 147 7.04 1.44 -12.42
CA ASP A 147 7.95 2.54 -12.17
C ASP A 147 9.44 2.13 -12.16
N ILE A 148 10.28 3.15 -12.36
CA ILE A 148 11.72 3.13 -12.15
C ILE A 148 12.05 4.15 -11.05
N ALA A 149 12.34 3.67 -9.84
CA ALA A 149 12.64 4.49 -8.68
C ALA A 149 14.14 4.74 -8.55
N VAL A 150 14.58 5.93 -8.97
CA VAL A 150 15.98 6.36 -8.94
C VAL A 150 16.16 7.65 -8.13
N TYR A 151 17.28 7.74 -7.43
CA TYR A 151 17.59 8.85 -6.51
C TYR A 151 19.01 9.35 -6.71
N GLY A 152 19.17 10.67 -6.80
CA GLY A 152 20.48 11.32 -6.84
C GLY A 152 21.19 11.32 -5.48
N ASP A 153 20.42 11.57 -4.41
CA ASP A 153 20.92 11.61 -3.04
C ASP A 153 21.46 10.23 -2.60
N LYS A 154 22.69 10.23 -2.08
CA LYS A 154 23.39 9.02 -1.65
C LYS A 154 22.63 8.26 -0.55
N SER A 155 21.94 8.95 0.34
CA SER A 155 21.18 8.36 1.44
C SER A 155 19.84 7.75 1.02
N ALA A 156 19.25 8.21 -0.08
CA ALA A 156 17.99 7.71 -0.63
C ALA A 156 18.19 6.67 -1.75
N ARG A 157 19.34 6.67 -2.42
CA ARG A 157 19.69 5.69 -3.48
C ARG A 157 19.44 4.22 -3.09
N PRO A 158 19.74 3.75 -1.87
CA PRO A 158 19.50 2.37 -1.46
C PRO A 158 18.02 2.00 -1.36
N THR A 159 17.10 2.97 -1.39
CA THR A 159 15.64 2.74 -1.38
C THR A 159 15.01 2.82 -2.77
N GLY A 160 15.81 2.81 -3.84
CA GLY A 160 15.33 2.68 -5.21
C GLY A 160 14.73 1.31 -5.51
N GLY A 161 14.53 1.04 -6.79
CA GLY A 161 14.00 -0.21 -7.30
C GLY A 161 13.34 0.00 -8.65
N ALA A 162 12.96 -1.07 -9.33
CA ALA A 162 12.18 -0.98 -10.56
C ALA A 162 11.35 -2.24 -10.75
N GLY A 163 10.11 -2.06 -11.22
CA GLY A 163 9.24 -3.17 -11.56
C GLY A 163 7.87 -2.71 -12.05
N ALA A 164 7.11 -3.68 -12.55
CA ALA A 164 5.76 -3.49 -13.07
C ALA A 164 4.86 -4.64 -12.64
N VAL A 165 3.59 -4.35 -12.38
CA VAL A 165 2.55 -5.35 -12.10
C VAL A 165 1.35 -5.08 -13.01
N ALA A 166 0.93 -6.10 -13.75
CA ALA A 166 -0.35 -6.09 -14.47
C ALA A 166 -1.43 -6.81 -13.65
N ILE A 167 -2.61 -6.20 -13.57
CA ILE A 167 -3.73 -6.61 -12.73
C ILE A 167 -4.96 -6.76 -13.61
N LEU A 168 -5.39 -8.00 -13.83
CA LEU A 168 -6.62 -8.29 -14.56
C LEU A 168 -7.80 -8.30 -13.60
N LEU A 169 -8.82 -7.51 -13.90
CA LEU A 169 -10.02 -7.34 -13.10
C LEU A 169 -11.27 -7.76 -13.87
N GLY A 170 -12.20 -8.41 -13.18
CA GLY A 170 -13.48 -8.79 -13.76
C GLY A 170 -14.38 -9.49 -12.75
N PRO A 171 -15.55 -9.97 -13.18
CA PRO A 171 -16.53 -10.61 -12.29
C PRO A 171 -16.07 -12.02 -11.88
N ASN A 172 -16.62 -12.53 -10.78
CA ASN A 172 -16.31 -13.87 -10.22
C ASN A 172 -14.81 -14.03 -9.91
N ALA A 173 -14.20 -12.97 -9.39
CA ALA A 173 -12.77 -12.97 -9.10
C ALA A 173 -12.44 -13.82 -7.86
N PRO A 174 -11.30 -14.54 -7.84
CA PRO A 174 -10.82 -15.23 -6.63
C PRO A 174 -10.42 -14.27 -5.52
N LEU A 175 -10.04 -13.03 -5.85
CA LEU A 175 -9.77 -11.96 -4.90
C LEU A 175 -10.79 -10.84 -5.08
N VAL A 176 -11.92 -10.99 -4.41
CA VAL A 176 -13.04 -10.05 -4.44
C VAL A 176 -12.72 -8.77 -3.66
N ILE A 177 -13.17 -7.62 -4.16
CA ILE A 177 -13.01 -6.34 -3.46
C ILE A 177 -14.18 -6.10 -2.51
N ASP A 178 -13.88 -5.76 -1.26
CA ASP A 178 -14.91 -5.37 -0.29
C ASP A 178 -15.45 -3.96 -0.59
N PHE A 179 -16.56 -3.92 -1.31
CA PHE A 179 -17.19 -2.67 -1.71
C PHE A 179 -17.59 -1.80 -0.52
N GLY A 180 -17.37 -0.49 -0.65
CA GLY A 180 -17.68 0.50 0.38
C GLY A 180 -16.69 0.58 1.53
N LEU A 181 -15.63 -0.23 1.56
CA LEU A 181 -14.58 -0.16 2.59
C LEU A 181 -13.37 0.71 2.20
N ARG A 182 -13.28 1.16 0.95
CA ARG A 182 -12.22 2.06 0.47
C ARG A 182 -12.11 3.32 1.37
N ALA A 183 -10.96 3.55 1.98
CA ALA A 183 -10.66 4.75 2.77
C ALA A 183 -9.54 5.56 2.13
N VAL A 184 -9.79 6.85 1.87
CA VAL A 184 -8.86 7.74 1.17
C VAL A 184 -8.63 8.98 2.02
N TYR A 185 -7.35 9.29 2.23
CA TYR A 185 -6.90 10.53 2.85
C TYR A 185 -5.94 11.22 1.89
N MET A 186 -6.21 12.50 1.60
CA MET A 186 -5.38 13.33 0.71
C MET A 186 -5.14 14.67 1.39
N LYS A 187 -3.90 15.13 1.39
CA LYS A 187 -3.46 16.39 1.98
C LYS A 187 -2.36 16.99 1.10
N HIS A 188 -2.37 18.30 0.94
CA HIS A 188 -1.29 18.99 0.24
C HIS A 188 -0.02 18.96 1.09
N CYS A 189 1.07 18.45 0.53
CA CYS A 189 2.38 18.38 1.15
C CYS A 189 3.50 18.41 0.09
N TYR A 190 4.70 18.80 0.52
CA TYR A 190 5.93 18.82 -0.27
C TYR A 190 6.99 17.93 0.38
N ASP A 191 6.61 16.71 0.74
CA ASP A 191 7.50 15.72 1.34
C ASP A 191 8.35 14.99 0.28
N PHE A 192 7.74 14.63 -0.84
CA PHE A 192 8.40 14.03 -2.01
C PHE A 192 7.76 14.54 -3.31
N TYR A 193 8.55 15.15 -4.20
CA TYR A 193 8.05 15.68 -5.46
C TYR A 193 9.14 15.81 -6.53
N LYS A 194 8.75 15.86 -7.81
CA LYS A 194 9.65 15.93 -8.98
C LYS A 194 9.42 17.23 -9.78
N PRO A 195 9.92 18.39 -9.30
CA PRO A 195 9.67 19.68 -9.95
C PRO A 195 10.59 19.93 -11.15
N ASN A 196 11.78 19.30 -11.19
CA ASN A 196 12.73 19.46 -12.28
C ASN A 196 12.43 18.47 -13.40
N LEU A 197 11.80 18.95 -14.47
CA LEU A 197 11.38 18.12 -15.62
C LEU A 197 12.54 17.55 -16.45
N SER A 198 13.77 18.01 -16.25
CA SER A 198 14.95 17.50 -16.96
C SER A 198 15.74 16.45 -16.14
N SER A 199 15.27 16.12 -14.94
CA SER A 199 15.92 15.19 -14.01
C SER A 199 14.94 14.10 -13.60
N GLU A 200 15.42 12.86 -13.54
CA GLU A 200 14.64 11.73 -13.01
C GLU A 200 14.53 11.79 -11.48
N TYR A 201 15.47 12.48 -10.82
CA TYR A 201 15.58 12.50 -9.37
C TYR A 201 14.53 13.41 -8.72
N PRO A 202 13.91 12.94 -7.62
CA PRO A 202 12.99 13.73 -6.82
C PRO A 202 13.73 14.70 -5.89
N ILE A 203 13.01 15.73 -5.45
CA ILE A 203 13.30 16.43 -4.20
C ILE A 203 12.56 15.67 -3.09
N VAL A 204 13.28 15.31 -2.03
CA VAL A 204 12.74 14.53 -0.91
C VAL A 204 13.21 15.10 0.42
N ASP A 205 12.27 15.30 1.33
CA ASP A 205 12.53 15.45 2.76
C ASP A 205 12.20 14.13 3.45
N GLY A 206 13.21 13.31 3.69
CA GLY A 206 13.01 11.95 4.20
C GLY A 206 12.35 11.90 5.58
N GLN A 207 12.56 12.90 6.45
CA GLN A 207 11.90 12.95 7.75
C GLN A 207 10.43 13.32 7.60
N PHE A 208 10.16 14.36 6.80
CA PHE A 208 8.79 14.79 6.55
C PHE A 208 7.98 13.73 5.79
N SER A 209 8.56 13.01 4.83
CA SER A 209 7.88 11.89 4.14
C SER A 209 7.48 10.75 5.08
N MET A 210 8.30 10.43 6.09
CA MET A 210 7.90 9.43 7.11
C MET A 210 6.72 9.93 7.95
N GLN A 211 6.69 11.23 8.30
CA GLN A 211 5.57 11.83 9.03
C GLN A 211 4.28 11.84 8.19
N CYS A 212 4.36 12.25 6.92
CA CYS A 212 3.22 12.23 6.01
C CYS A 212 2.69 10.81 5.76
N TYR A 213 3.58 9.82 5.58
CA TYR A 213 3.18 8.42 5.45
C TYR A 213 2.43 7.93 6.69
N ARG A 214 2.98 8.21 7.89
CA ARG A 214 2.33 7.85 9.16
C ARG A 214 0.97 8.51 9.30
N GLU A 215 0.88 9.83 9.13
CA GLU A 215 -0.38 10.58 9.21
C GLU A 215 -1.42 9.99 8.25
N ALA A 216 -1.06 9.77 6.99
CA ALA A 216 -1.96 9.21 5.99
C ALA A 216 -2.42 7.79 6.34
N LEU A 217 -1.51 6.93 6.82
CA LEU A 217 -1.84 5.58 7.27
C LEU A 217 -2.82 5.61 8.44
N GLU A 218 -2.53 6.41 9.47
CA GLU A 218 -3.38 6.54 10.66
C GLU A 218 -4.79 7.05 10.29
N MET A 219 -4.89 8.03 9.39
CA MET A 219 -6.16 8.60 8.93
C MET A 219 -6.95 7.63 8.04
N CYS A 220 -6.31 6.99 7.06
CA CYS A 220 -6.93 5.95 6.23
C CYS A 220 -7.44 4.79 7.10
N TYR A 221 -6.67 4.39 8.11
CA TYR A 221 -7.07 3.32 9.01
C TYR A 221 -8.30 3.70 9.84
N LYS A 222 -8.30 4.86 10.50
CA LYS A 222 -9.48 5.37 11.24
C LYS A 222 -10.74 5.41 10.36
N LEU A 223 -10.62 5.93 9.13
CA LEU A 223 -11.72 5.98 8.18
C LEU A 223 -12.20 4.59 7.75
N TYR A 224 -11.27 3.67 7.48
CA TYR A 224 -11.62 2.29 7.13
C TYR A 224 -12.38 1.62 8.27
N ARG A 225 -11.90 1.75 9.51
CA ARG A 225 -12.54 1.18 10.70
C ARG A 225 -13.97 1.68 10.88
N HIS A 226 -14.20 2.98 10.70
CA HIS A 226 -15.54 3.56 10.73
C HIS A 226 -16.45 2.95 9.65
N LYS A 227 -15.95 2.81 8.41
CA LYS A 227 -16.70 2.17 7.31
C LYS A 227 -16.98 0.70 7.58
N SER A 228 -15.99 -0.04 8.09
CA SER A 228 -16.11 -1.44 8.49
C SER A 228 -17.21 -1.63 9.54
N ALA A 229 -17.15 -0.84 10.61
CA ALA A 229 -18.15 -0.83 11.68
C ALA A 229 -19.57 -0.52 11.15
N SER A 230 -19.70 0.47 10.25
CA SER A 230 -20.99 0.83 9.64
C SER A 230 -21.62 -0.29 8.81
N LYS A 231 -20.83 -1.30 8.40
CA LYS A 231 -21.26 -2.48 7.67
C LYS A 231 -21.44 -3.72 8.56
N GLY A 232 -21.31 -3.58 9.88
CA GLY A 232 -21.36 -4.69 10.83
C GLY A 232 -20.14 -5.63 10.73
N LEU A 233 -19.05 -5.18 10.10
CA LEU A 233 -17.78 -5.88 10.05
C LEU A 233 -16.92 -5.49 11.26
N ASN A 234 -15.91 -6.31 11.56
CA ASN A 234 -15.00 -6.03 12.67
C ASN A 234 -14.31 -4.68 12.45
N SER A 235 -14.39 -3.79 13.45
CA SER A 235 -13.76 -2.48 13.42
C SER A 235 -12.28 -2.55 13.81
N ILE A 236 -11.80 -3.70 14.29
CA ILE A 236 -10.41 -3.92 14.67
C ILE A 236 -9.79 -4.86 13.65
N ILE A 237 -8.79 -4.37 12.93
CA ILE A 237 -8.18 -5.07 11.78
C ILE A 237 -6.88 -5.74 12.19
N THR A 238 -6.22 -5.26 13.25
CA THR A 238 -4.97 -5.87 13.71
C THR A 238 -5.17 -7.01 14.71
N THR A 239 -6.41 -7.43 15.01
CA THR A 239 -6.76 -8.50 15.98
C THR A 239 -7.31 -9.80 15.34
N PRO A 240 -7.25 -10.95 16.06
CA PRO A 240 -6.73 -11.11 17.41
C PRO A 240 -5.20 -11.21 17.42
N TRP A 241 -4.59 -10.50 18.37
CA TRP A 241 -3.15 -10.55 18.61
C TRP A 241 -2.74 -11.88 19.27
N ARG A 242 -3.70 -12.71 19.70
CA ARG A 242 -3.46 -14.05 20.25
C ARG A 242 -3.71 -15.15 19.22
N ASP A 243 -2.78 -16.09 19.14
CA ASP A 243 -2.88 -17.31 18.30
C ASP A 243 -3.94 -18.31 18.79
N THR A 244 -4.43 -18.13 20.02
CA THR A 244 -5.24 -19.13 20.73
C THR A 244 -6.74 -18.84 20.73
N LEU A 245 -7.18 -17.71 20.17
CA LEU A 245 -8.60 -17.36 20.15
C LEU A 245 -9.27 -17.79 18.85
N PRO A 246 -10.58 -18.11 18.88
CA PRO A 246 -11.32 -18.40 17.67
C PRO A 246 -11.16 -17.25 16.68
N LYS A 247 -10.99 -17.57 15.39
CA LYS A 247 -11.01 -16.55 14.33
C LYS A 247 -12.29 -15.74 14.50
N VAL A 248 -12.14 -14.45 14.79
CA VAL A 248 -13.27 -13.52 14.80
C VAL A 248 -13.80 -13.45 13.37
N ASN A 249 -15.12 -13.39 13.20
CA ASN A 249 -15.71 -13.16 11.88
C ASN A 249 -15.10 -11.88 11.29
N ASN A 250 -14.60 -11.98 10.05
CA ASN A 250 -14.01 -10.87 9.29
C ASN A 250 -12.69 -10.30 9.86
N ALA A 251 -11.88 -11.12 10.52
CA ALA A 251 -10.51 -10.73 10.87
C ALA A 251 -9.63 -10.58 9.62
N VAL A 252 -8.76 -9.57 9.59
CA VAL A 252 -7.80 -9.40 8.49
C VAL A 252 -6.64 -10.38 8.68
N ASP A 253 -6.55 -11.38 7.80
CA ASP A 253 -5.52 -12.40 7.88
C ASP A 253 -4.13 -11.85 7.52
N TYR A 254 -4.06 -11.00 6.50
CA TYR A 254 -2.83 -10.44 5.97
C TYR A 254 -2.96 -8.95 5.66
N MET A 255 -1.85 -8.21 5.79
CA MET A 255 -1.79 -6.78 5.48
C MET A 255 -0.69 -6.52 4.45
N CYS A 256 -1.08 -6.03 3.28
CA CYS A 256 -0.16 -5.53 2.27
C CYS A 256 -0.09 -4.00 2.38
N LEU A 257 1.12 -3.46 2.43
CA LEU A 257 1.37 -2.02 2.47
C LEU A 257 2.32 -1.64 1.33
N HIS A 258 2.23 -0.38 0.89
CA HIS A 258 3.28 0.20 0.08
C HIS A 258 4.60 0.14 0.85
N ALA A 259 5.65 -0.39 0.22
CA ALA A 259 6.93 -0.71 0.84
C ALA A 259 8.09 0.04 0.15
N PRO A 260 8.35 1.32 0.49
CA PRO A 260 9.58 1.99 0.09
C PRO A 260 10.83 1.27 0.61
N PHE A 261 10.73 0.76 1.83
CA PHE A 261 11.67 -0.16 2.43
C PHE A 261 10.98 -0.92 3.56
N THR A 262 11.45 -2.13 3.85
CA THR A 262 10.71 -3.06 4.73
C THR A 262 10.66 -2.61 6.19
N ARG A 263 11.68 -1.87 6.67
CA ARG A 263 11.64 -1.30 8.02
C ARG A 263 10.48 -0.32 8.21
N LEU A 264 10.11 0.47 7.20
CA LEU A 264 8.95 1.36 7.30
C LEU A 264 7.66 0.57 7.45
N VAL A 265 7.51 -0.51 6.68
CA VAL A 265 6.36 -1.41 6.77
C VAL A 265 6.28 -2.03 8.16
N GLN A 266 7.40 -2.45 8.75
CA GLN A 266 7.41 -2.98 10.11
C GLN A 266 6.97 -1.94 11.15
N LYS A 267 7.41 -0.68 11.02
CA LYS A 267 6.97 0.42 11.90
C LYS A 267 5.47 0.70 11.75
N ALA A 268 4.96 0.69 10.51
CA ALA A 268 3.56 0.94 10.19
C ALA A 268 2.60 0.01 10.96
N ILE A 269 2.96 -1.27 11.09
CA ILE A 269 2.17 -2.24 11.87
C ILE A 269 2.10 -1.87 13.35
N GLY A 270 3.20 -1.41 13.92
CA GLY A 270 3.22 -0.87 15.27
C GLY A 270 2.32 0.35 15.43
N TRP A 271 2.31 1.27 14.46
CA TRP A 271 1.44 2.44 14.50
C TRP A 271 -0.05 2.06 14.45
N LEU A 272 -0.43 1.12 13.58
CA LEU A 272 -1.81 0.60 13.52
C LEU A 272 -2.22 -0.08 14.84
N ALA A 273 -1.31 -0.85 15.44
CA ALA A 273 -1.52 -1.50 16.73
C ALA A 273 -1.87 -0.51 17.84
N MET A 274 -1.13 0.60 17.89
CA MET A 274 -1.36 1.64 18.88
C MET A 274 -2.73 2.30 18.70
N ILE A 275 -3.21 2.48 17.46
CA ILE A 275 -4.55 3.02 17.22
C ILE A 275 -5.60 2.09 17.81
N ASP A 276 -5.51 0.79 17.54
CA ASP A 276 -6.47 -0.17 18.06
C ASP A 276 -6.48 -0.16 19.60
N MET A 277 -5.31 -0.11 20.25
CA MET A 277 -5.23 0.00 21.72
C MET A 277 -5.88 1.27 22.30
N ARG A 278 -5.79 2.40 21.61
CA ARG A 278 -6.39 3.66 22.09
C ARG A 278 -7.89 3.67 21.93
N THR A 279 -8.38 3.26 20.76
CA THR A 279 -9.83 3.31 20.48
C THR A 279 -10.62 2.33 21.33
N GLU A 280 -10.03 1.21 21.76
CA GLU A 280 -10.68 0.28 22.69
C GLU A 280 -10.75 0.81 24.15
N GLY A 281 -10.33 2.05 24.42
CA GLY A 281 -10.32 2.64 25.76
C GLY A 281 -9.32 1.99 26.72
N ILE A 282 -8.37 1.24 26.17
CA ILE A 282 -7.40 0.43 26.92
C ILE A 282 -6.20 1.27 27.37
N ILE A 283 -5.81 2.25 26.54
CA ILE A 283 -4.91 3.36 26.91
C ILE A 283 -5.79 4.60 26.96
N ALA A 284 -5.90 5.27 28.12
CA ALA A 284 -6.71 6.47 28.25
C ALA A 284 -6.26 7.54 27.24
N ASP A 285 -7.17 7.92 26.32
CA ASP A 285 -6.95 9.01 25.39
C ASP A 285 -7.31 10.33 26.10
N THR A 286 -6.30 11.15 26.41
CA THR A 286 -6.53 12.50 26.96
C THR A 286 -6.61 13.55 25.86
N SER A 287 -6.48 13.17 24.58
CA SER A 287 -6.45 14.10 23.45
C SER A 287 -7.86 14.38 22.88
N ASN A 288 -8.63 15.18 23.61
CA ASN A 288 -9.97 15.62 23.22
C ASN A 288 -9.99 16.62 22.02
N ASN A 289 -9.03 16.57 21.09
CA ASN A 289 -8.86 17.62 20.08
C ASN A 289 -8.68 17.16 18.62
N SER A 290 -8.81 15.88 18.28
CA SER A 290 -8.84 15.44 16.86
C SER A 290 -10.24 15.15 16.29
N ASP A 291 -11.30 15.23 17.09
CA ASP A 291 -12.68 14.95 16.64
C ASP A 291 -13.36 16.13 15.92
N VAL A 292 -12.66 17.25 15.74
CA VAL A 292 -13.22 18.47 15.14
C VAL A 292 -13.55 18.32 13.64
N PHE A 293 -13.00 17.32 12.94
CA PHE A 293 -13.29 17.11 11.52
C PHE A 293 -14.50 16.19 11.23
N LEU A 294 -14.99 15.42 12.21
CA LEU A 294 -16.12 14.49 12.04
C LEU A 294 -17.45 15.05 12.57
N SER A 295 -17.43 16.15 13.32
CA SER A 295 -18.60 16.72 14.02
C SER A 295 -19.53 17.56 13.14
N SER A 296 -19.17 17.87 11.89
CA SER A 296 -19.97 18.73 10.99
C SER A 296 -20.99 17.97 10.13
N SER A 297 -21.02 16.63 10.18
CA SER A 297 -22.07 15.84 9.54
C SER A 297 -23.12 15.43 10.56
N LYS A 298 -24.41 15.37 10.16
CA LYS A 298 -25.52 14.87 11.00
C LYS A 298 -25.30 13.45 11.57
N ALA A 299 -24.26 12.74 11.16
CA ALA A 299 -23.83 11.46 11.74
C ALA A 299 -23.03 11.61 13.05
N GLY A 300 -22.45 12.78 13.34
CA GLY A 300 -21.64 13.03 14.54
C GLY A 300 -22.44 13.30 15.84
N GLN A 301 -23.76 13.43 15.75
CA GLN A 301 -24.61 13.74 16.91
C GLN A 301 -25.06 12.52 17.73
N LEU A 302 -24.75 11.30 17.30
CA LEU A 302 -25.10 10.07 18.02
C LEU A 302 -24.02 9.59 19.01
N CYS A 303 -22.87 10.26 19.08
CA CYS A 303 -21.71 9.83 19.88
C CYS A 303 -21.53 10.59 21.19
N HIS A 304 -22.52 11.38 21.63
CA HIS A 304 -22.50 12.05 22.93
C HIS A 304 -23.64 11.53 23.80
N ASN A 305 -23.44 10.36 24.40
CA ASN A 305 -24.09 9.99 25.65
C ASN A 305 -23.19 9.01 26.41
N ASN A 306 -22.60 9.52 27.50
CA ASN A 306 -22.11 8.80 28.68
C ASN A 306 -21.51 7.41 28.45
N HIS A 307 -20.18 7.33 28.26
CA HIS A 307 -19.43 6.14 28.66
C HIS A 307 -18.63 6.45 29.92
N GLN A 308 -19.20 6.08 31.06
CA GLN A 308 -18.45 5.79 32.28
C GLN A 308 -17.36 4.76 31.95
N MET A 309 -16.13 4.99 32.45
CA MET A 309 -15.05 4.02 32.48
C MET A 309 -15.43 2.80 33.34
N THR A 310 -16.19 1.84 32.82
CA THR A 310 -16.41 0.53 33.47
C THR A 310 -17.05 -0.48 32.50
N SER A 311 -16.34 -0.91 31.46
CA SER A 311 -16.44 -2.27 30.92
C SER A 311 -15.13 -2.60 30.22
N LYS A 312 -14.58 -3.80 30.45
CA LYS A 312 -13.49 -4.29 29.59
C LYS A 312 -14.04 -4.31 28.16
N SER A 313 -13.32 -3.72 27.20
CA SER A 313 -13.62 -3.94 25.78
C SER A 313 -13.80 -5.43 25.54
N GLU A 314 -14.83 -5.81 24.78
CA GLU A 314 -15.11 -7.19 24.36
C GLU A 314 -13.89 -7.86 23.67
N TYR A 315 -12.96 -7.03 23.19
CA TYR A 315 -11.76 -7.44 22.47
C TYR A 315 -10.49 -7.37 23.34
N PHE A 316 -10.57 -6.96 24.62
CA PHE A 316 -9.40 -6.85 25.50
C PHE A 316 -8.65 -8.18 25.63
N ASP A 317 -9.39 -9.28 25.77
CA ASP A 317 -8.80 -10.62 25.88
C ASP A 317 -8.15 -11.09 24.57
N GLN A 318 -8.38 -10.39 23.46
CA GLN A 318 -7.79 -10.64 22.15
C GLN A 318 -6.44 -9.95 21.94
N ILE A 319 -6.00 -9.11 22.87
CA ILE A 319 -4.70 -8.45 22.82
C ILE A 319 -3.63 -9.36 23.44
N ASP A 320 -2.48 -9.47 22.76
CA ASP A 320 -1.31 -10.16 23.28
C ASP A 320 -0.81 -9.40 24.53
N PRO A 321 -0.75 -10.04 25.71
CA PRO A 321 -0.33 -9.38 26.94
C PRO A 321 1.07 -8.76 26.86
N SER A 322 1.98 -9.30 26.06
CA SER A 322 3.32 -8.75 25.86
C SER A 322 3.27 -7.42 25.11
N ILE A 323 2.41 -7.32 24.08
CA ILE A 323 2.17 -6.12 23.30
C ILE A 323 1.47 -5.07 24.15
N PHE A 324 0.40 -5.46 24.85
CA PHE A 324 -0.29 -4.57 25.78
C PHE A 324 0.68 -4.04 26.83
N ASN A 325 1.45 -4.90 27.51
CA ASN A 325 2.42 -4.45 28.51
C ASN A 325 3.51 -3.56 27.93
N ALA A 326 3.94 -3.78 26.69
CA ALA A 326 4.93 -2.94 26.03
C ALA A 326 4.39 -1.58 25.60
N LEU A 327 3.09 -1.44 25.35
CA LEU A 327 2.49 -0.21 24.80
C LEU A 327 1.57 0.53 25.79
N LYS A 328 1.11 -0.10 26.89
CA LYS A 328 0.11 0.46 27.83
C LYS A 328 0.52 1.77 28.50
N ASP A 329 1.81 1.93 28.78
CA ASP A 329 2.34 3.10 29.49
C ASP A 329 2.64 4.25 28.51
N TYR A 330 2.49 4.02 27.21
CA TYR A 330 2.71 5.01 26.16
C TYR A 330 1.43 5.81 25.90
N ARG A 331 1.23 6.81 26.76
CA ARG A 331 0.32 7.93 26.48
C ARG A 331 1.04 8.89 25.54
N LEU A 332 0.35 9.46 24.54
CA LEU A 332 0.81 10.76 24.03
C LEU A 332 0.71 11.72 25.21
N PRO A 333 1.82 12.27 25.73
CA PRO A 333 1.69 13.21 26.83
C PRO A 333 1.21 14.53 26.25
N ASP A 334 0.20 15.11 26.89
CA ASP A 334 0.19 16.55 27.05
C ASP A 334 1.62 17.01 27.42
N ASP A 335 2.16 17.96 26.64
CA ASP A 335 3.41 18.68 26.84
C ASP A 335 4.76 17.92 26.94
N LYS A 336 4.83 16.61 26.67
CA LYS A 336 6.13 15.92 26.47
C LYS A 336 6.14 15.11 25.18
N HIS A 337 6.49 15.78 24.08
CA HIS A 337 6.75 15.13 22.79
C HIS A 337 7.75 13.98 22.96
N ILE A 338 7.28 12.73 22.89
CA ILE A 338 8.15 11.55 22.83
C ILE A 338 8.82 11.57 21.45
N PRO A 339 10.16 11.50 21.36
CA PRO A 339 10.82 11.47 20.06
C PRO A 339 10.37 10.23 19.27
N ASP A 340 9.96 10.41 18.01
CA ASP A 340 9.44 9.35 17.14
C ASP A 340 10.30 8.08 17.11
N ARG A 341 11.62 8.21 17.27
CA ARG A 341 12.56 7.08 17.31
C ARG A 341 12.34 6.12 18.48
N GLN A 342 12.00 6.64 19.67
CA GLN A 342 11.74 5.78 20.82
C GLN A 342 10.46 4.98 20.57
N LEU A 343 9.40 5.65 20.13
CA LEU A 343 8.12 5.06 19.78
C LEU A 343 8.27 3.94 18.74
N ASP A 344 9.01 4.20 17.67
CA ASP A 344 9.30 3.22 16.63
C ASP A 344 9.97 1.97 17.21
N THR A 345 10.97 2.13 18.09
CA THR A 345 11.71 0.99 18.67
C THR A 345 10.78 0.06 19.46
N ILE A 346 9.86 0.63 20.23
CA ILE A 346 8.90 -0.14 21.03
C ILE A 346 7.88 -0.81 20.11
N CYS A 347 7.34 -0.06 19.15
CA CYS A 347 6.41 -0.55 18.14
C CYS A 347 6.97 -1.78 17.41
N LEU A 348 8.22 -1.70 16.97
CA LEU A 348 8.93 -2.79 16.29
C LEU A 348 9.04 -4.03 17.18
N LYS A 349 9.44 -3.86 18.44
CA LYS A 349 9.61 -4.97 19.39
C LYS A 349 8.27 -5.60 19.78
N ALA A 350 7.28 -4.78 20.09
CA ALA A 350 5.96 -5.25 20.50
C ALA A 350 5.28 -6.01 19.35
N THR A 351 5.30 -5.48 18.13
CA THR A 351 4.56 -6.07 17.01
C THR A 351 5.35 -7.08 16.18
N GLU A 352 6.53 -7.52 16.64
CA GLU A 352 7.40 -8.41 15.86
C GLU A 352 6.70 -9.70 15.42
N SER A 353 6.02 -10.39 16.34
CA SER A 353 5.28 -11.63 16.03
C SER A 353 4.14 -11.39 15.04
N LEU A 354 3.39 -10.29 15.20
CA LEU A 354 2.32 -9.93 14.27
C LEU A 354 2.88 -9.66 12.87
N TYR A 355 3.91 -8.82 12.80
CA TYR A 355 4.58 -8.48 11.54
C TYR A 355 5.05 -9.74 10.82
N ARG A 356 5.75 -10.65 11.51
CA ARG A 356 6.24 -11.91 10.93
C ARG A 356 5.13 -12.78 10.34
N ARG A 357 3.93 -12.76 10.92
CA ARG A 357 2.81 -13.61 10.49
C ARG A 357 1.98 -12.98 9.37
N LYS A 358 1.57 -11.72 9.55
CA LYS A 358 0.57 -11.06 8.71
C LYS A 358 1.16 -10.24 7.57
N VAL A 359 2.45 -9.92 7.60
CA VAL A 359 3.04 -8.88 6.73
C VAL A 359 4.32 -9.35 6.06
N ASP A 360 5.26 -9.93 6.82
CA ASP A 360 6.54 -10.39 6.29
C ASP A 360 6.42 -11.34 5.08
N PRO A 361 5.42 -12.25 5.00
CA PRO A 361 5.15 -13.03 3.79
C PRO A 361 4.97 -12.21 2.51
N GLY A 362 4.38 -11.02 2.64
CA GLY A 362 4.17 -10.09 1.54
C GLY A 362 5.40 -9.27 1.19
N LEU A 363 6.56 -9.43 1.81
CA LEU A 363 7.71 -8.54 1.60
C LEU A 363 8.84 -9.16 0.79
N MET A 364 8.64 -10.33 0.18
CA MET A 364 9.67 -11.03 -0.59
C MET A 364 10.23 -10.16 -1.73
N PHE A 365 9.38 -9.59 -2.59
CA PHE A 365 9.87 -8.69 -3.66
C PHE A 365 10.40 -7.37 -3.11
N ALA A 366 9.74 -6.79 -2.10
CA ALA A 366 10.20 -5.52 -1.50
C ALA A 366 11.62 -5.61 -0.95
N LYS A 367 12.00 -6.74 -0.33
CA LYS A 367 13.37 -7.01 0.21
C LYS A 367 14.42 -7.20 -0.88
N ASN A 368 14.05 -7.81 -2.00
CA ASN A 368 15.01 -8.29 -3.01
C ASN A 368 15.08 -7.40 -4.26
N ILE A 369 14.07 -6.57 -4.51
CA ILE A 369 13.99 -5.67 -5.66
C ILE A 369 14.04 -4.21 -5.23
N GLY A 370 13.57 -3.89 -4.02
CA GLY A 370 13.46 -2.52 -3.54
C GLY A 370 12.10 -1.88 -3.84
N ASN A 371 12.06 -0.55 -3.82
CA ASN A 371 10.86 0.24 -4.05
C ASN A 371 10.50 0.30 -5.54
N MET A 372 9.36 -0.27 -5.90
CA MET A 372 8.82 -0.20 -7.27
C MET A 372 7.69 0.86 -7.39
N TYR A 373 7.72 1.89 -6.55
CA TYR A 373 6.70 2.95 -6.44
C TYR A 373 5.27 2.42 -6.56
N THR A 374 4.56 2.73 -7.65
CA THR A 374 3.15 2.35 -7.84
C THR A 374 2.94 0.83 -7.82
N ALA A 375 3.92 0.05 -8.25
CA ALA A 375 3.86 -1.40 -8.27
C ALA A 375 4.18 -2.03 -6.89
N SER A 376 4.76 -1.28 -5.95
CA SER A 376 5.28 -1.82 -4.68
C SER A 376 4.20 -2.51 -3.83
N LEU A 377 3.01 -1.90 -3.68
CA LEU A 377 1.89 -2.53 -2.95
C LEU A 377 1.46 -3.85 -3.60
N TYR A 378 1.39 -3.86 -4.93
CA TYR A 378 0.92 -5.03 -5.67
C TYR A 378 1.96 -6.13 -5.73
N ALA A 379 3.25 -5.80 -5.76
CA ALA A 379 4.31 -6.76 -5.58
C ALA A 379 4.27 -7.40 -4.18
N CYS A 380 3.83 -6.64 -3.15
CA CYS A 380 3.59 -7.23 -1.84
C CYS A 380 2.45 -8.25 -1.88
N LEU A 381 1.36 -7.94 -2.60
CA LEU A 381 0.26 -8.88 -2.82
C LEU A 381 0.70 -10.12 -3.60
N VAL A 382 1.48 -9.97 -4.68
CA VAL A 382 2.02 -11.11 -5.43
C VAL A 382 2.94 -11.96 -4.55
N SER A 383 3.80 -11.34 -3.73
CA SER A 383 4.65 -12.07 -2.78
C SER A 383 3.83 -12.95 -1.84
N LEU A 384 2.71 -12.42 -1.34
CA LEU A 384 1.81 -13.14 -0.45
C LEU A 384 1.13 -14.34 -1.13
N LEU A 385 0.77 -14.20 -2.40
CA LEU A 385 0.10 -15.27 -3.17
C LEU A 385 1.04 -16.39 -3.63
N LEU A 386 2.35 -16.17 -3.56
CA LEU A 386 3.38 -17.19 -3.85
C LEU A 386 3.76 -18.04 -2.62
N LYS A 387 3.19 -17.74 -1.44
CA LYS A 387 3.45 -18.46 -0.19
C LYS A 387 2.73 -19.82 -0.11
#